data_AF-A0A645HZV7-F1
#
_entry.id   AF-A0A645HZV7-F1
#
_cell.length_a   1.000
_cell.length_b   1.000
_cell.length_c   1.000
_cell.angle_alpha   90.00
_cell.angle_beta   90.00
_cell.angle_gamma   90.00
#
_symmetry.space_group_name_H-M   'P 1'
#
loop_
_entity.id
_entity.type
_entity.pdbx_description
1 polymer ?
#
loop_
_entity_poly.entity_id
_entity_poly.type
_entity_poly.pdbx_seq_one_letter_code
_entity_poly.pdbx_strand_id
1 'polypeptide(L)' 'MEEARIIVRDALRDCEERAITEWAAIKSKIKDALRMFLYERTKRKPMILPIIMEV' A
#
# COMPACT_ATOMS: atom_id res chain seq x y z
N MET A 1 0.32 -5.54 -13.50
CA MET A 1 1.25 -4.98 -12.48
C MET A 1 1.09 -3.46 -12.36
N GLU A 2 0.75 -2.74 -13.44
CA GLU A 2 0.39 -1.32 -13.40
C GLU A 2 -0.67 -0.98 -12.33
N GLU A 3 -1.74 -1.78 -12.24
CA GLU A 3 -2.83 -1.60 -11.27
C GLU A 3 -2.34 -1.56 -9.82
N ALA A 4 -1.37 -2.40 -9.45
CA ALA A 4 -0.80 -2.41 -8.10
C ALA A 4 -0.10 -1.08 -7.78
N ARG A 5 0.60 -0.47 -8.75
CA ARG A 5 1.22 0.86 -8.57
C ARG A 5 0.17 1.95 -8.37
N ILE A 6 -0.95 1.87 -9.10
CA ILE A 6 -2.07 2.81 -8.96
C ILE A 6 -2.65 2.70 -7.55
N ILE A 7 -2.91 1.49 -7.06
CA ILE A 7 -3.44 1.27 -5.71
C ILE A 7 -2.52 1.82 -4.62
N VAL A 8 -1.21 1.61 -4.74
CA VAL A 8 -0.25 2.18 -3.77
C VAL A 8 -0.25 3.70 -3.81
N ARG A 9 -0.30 4.30 -5.01
CA ARG A 9 -0.35 5.75 -5.17
C ARG A 9 -1.63 6.34 -4.59
N ASP A 10 -2.76 5.69 -4.80
CA ASP A 10 -4.05 6.15 -4.27
C ASP A 10 -4.09 6.00 -2.74
N ALA A 11 -3.52 4.92 -2.19
CA ALA A 11 -3.38 4.75 -0.74
C ALA A 11 -2.45 5.80 -0.11
N LEU A 12 -1.35 6.15 -0.79
CA LEU A 12 -0.46 7.24 -0.36
C LEU A 12 -1.17 8.59 -0.38
N ARG A 13 -1.92 8.88 -1.45
CA ARG A 13 -2.70 10.11 -1.58
C ARG A 13 -3.77 10.23 -0.49
N ASP A 14 -4.50 9.16 -0.18
CA ASP A 14 -5.47 9.14 0.93
C ASP A 14 -4.78 9.37 2.29
N CYS A 15 -3.55 8.89 2.46
CA CYS A 15 -2.77 9.18 3.67
C CYS A 15 -2.35 10.66 3.75
N GLU A 16 -1.89 11.25 2.64
CA GLU A 16 -1.54 12.68 2.56
C GLU A 16 -2.76 13.58 2.80
N GLU A 17 -3.89 13.28 2.17
CA GLU A 17 -5.15 14.05 2.33
C GLU A 17 -5.68 13.99 3.77
N ARG A 18 -5.38 12.91 4.50
CA ARG A 18 -5.72 12.74 5.93
C ARG A 18 -4.62 13.22 6.88
N ALA A 19 -3.55 13.82 6.38
CA ALA A 19 -2.39 14.26 7.14
C ALA A 19 -1.75 13.13 8.00
N ILE A 20 -1.77 11.89 7.50
CA ILE A 20 -1.10 10.75 8.13
C ILE A 20 0.38 10.85 7.80
N THR A 21 1.19 11.24 8.79
CA THR A 21 2.64 11.40 8.64
C THR A 21 3.44 10.24 9.24
N GLU A 22 2.78 9.33 9.96
CA GLU A 22 3.45 8.21 10.60
C GLU A 22 3.79 7.11 9.59
N TRP A 23 5.09 6.84 9.42
CA TRP A 23 5.59 5.81 8.51
C TRP A 23 4.99 4.43 8.77
N ALA A 24 4.71 4.07 10.03
CA ALA A 24 4.07 2.81 10.39
C ALA A 24 2.64 2.70 9.83
N ALA A 25 1.86 3.78 9.94
CA ALA A 25 0.49 3.84 9.45
C ALA A 25 0.45 3.77 7.91
N ILE A 26 1.32 4.53 7.24
CA ILE A 26 1.47 4.51 5.77
C ILE A 26 1.83 3.10 5.28
N LYS A 27 2.84 2.46 5.90
CA LYS A 27 3.25 1.09 5.55
C LYS A 27 2.11 0.07 5.73
N SER A 28 1.31 0.20 6.80
CA SER A 28 0.16 -0.67 7.03
C SER A 28 -0.91 -0.49 5.95
N LYS A 29 -1.28 0.77 5.65
CA LYS A 29 -2.27 1.10 4.62
C LYS A 29 -1.90 0.53 3.25
N ILE A 30 -0.65 0.72 2.84
CA ILE A 30 -0.12 0.19 1.58
C ILE A 30 -0.21 -1.34 1.56
N LYS A 31 0.24 -1.99 2.65
CA LYS A 31 0.22 -3.45 2.77
C LYS A 31 -1.19 -4.00 2.69
N ASP A 32 -2.15 -3.39 3.37
CA ASP A 32 -3.53 -3.86 3.42
C ASP A 32 -4.23 -3.70 2.06
N ALA A 33 -4.02 -2.57 1.39
CA ALA A 33 -4.54 -2.32 0.05
C ALA A 33 -3.99 -3.32 -0.98
N LEU A 34 -2.68 -3.54 -0.99
CA LEU A 34 -2.03 -4.53 -1.86
C LEU A 34 -2.48 -5.96 -1.53
N ARG A 35 -2.67 -6.28 -0.25
CA ARG A 35 -3.10 -7.61 0.19
C ARG A 35 -4.50 -7.93 -0.33
N MET A 36 -5.43 -6.97 -0.26
CA MET A 36 -6.79 -7.14 -0.77
C MET A 36 -6.76 -7.34 -2.29
N PHE A 37 -6.06 -6.49 -3.02
CA PHE A 37 -5.91 -6.60 -4.47
C PHE A 37 -5.31 -7.94 -4.93
N LEU A 38 -4.19 -8.34 -4.31
CA LEU A 38 -3.50 -9.59 -4.66
C LEU A 38 -4.37 -10.81 -4.33
N TYR A 39 -5.11 -10.77 -3.22
CA TYR A 39 -6.04 -11.83 -2.86
C TYR A 39 -7.19 -11.96 -3.86
N GLU A 40 -7.79 -10.86 -4.29
CA GLU A 40 -8.88 -10.88 -5.27
C GLU A 40 -8.44 -11.46 -6.61
N ARG A 41 -7.26 -11.06 -7.10
CA ARG A 41 -6.72 -11.48 -8.40
C ARG A 41 -6.12 -12.88 -8.39
N THR A 42 -5.40 -13.25 -7.34
CA THR A 42 -4.57 -14.46 -7.33
C THR A 42 -5.07 -15.55 -6.38
N LYS A 43 -6.03 -15.23 -5.50
CA LYS A 43 -6.52 -16.09 -4.40
C LYS A 43 -5.40 -16.58 -3.46
N ARG A 44 -4.26 -15.88 -3.45
CA ARG A 44 -3.11 -16.16 -2.57
C ARG A 44 -2.86 -14.97 -1.64
N LYS A 45 -2.12 -15.23 -0.56
CA LYS A 45 -1.69 -14.21 0.42
C LYS A 45 -0.16 -14.10 0.41
N PRO A 46 0.44 -13.51 -0.63
CA PRO A 46 1.89 -13.35 -0.70
C PRO A 46 2.41 -12.45 0.43
N MET A 47 3.69 -12.63 0.79
CA MET A 47 4.36 -11.75 1.73
C MET A 47 4.63 -10.40 1.08
N ILE A 48 4.24 -9.31 1.75
CA ILE A 48 4.44 -7.93 1.28
C ILE A 48 5.37 -7.25 2.29
N LEU A 49 6.53 -6.80 1.81
CA LEU A 49 7.53 -6.08 2.61
C LEU A 49 7.67 -4.64 2.08
N PRO A 50 7.04 -3.66 2.73
CA PRO A 50 7.17 -2.26 2.33
C PRO A 50 8.48 -1.65 2.86
N ILE A 51 9.22 -0.97 1.99
CA ILE A 51 10.43 -0.20 2.31
C ILE A 51 10.17 1.26 1.95
N ILE A 52 10.46 2.17 2.88
CA ILE A 52 10.39 3.62 2.65
C ILE A 52 11.82 4.14 2.84
N MET A 53 12.30 4.91 1.85
CA MET A 53 13.57 5.62 1.91
C MET A 53 13.29 7.11 1.97
N GLU A 54 13.89 7.81 2.92
CA GLU A 54 13.97 9.27 2.92
C GLU A 54 15.09 9.70 1.96
N VAL A 55 14.89 10.82 1.26
CA VAL A 55 15.84 11.41 0.29
C VAL A 55 16.21 12.81 0.73
#